data_AF-A0A081XLX1-F1
#
_entry.id   AF-A0A081XLX1-F1
#
_cell.length_a   1.000
_cell.length_b   1.000
_cell.length_c   1.000
_cell.angle_alpha   90.00
_cell.angle_beta   90.00
_cell.angle_gamma   90.00
#
_symmetry.space_group_name_H-M   'P 1'
#
loop_
_entity.id
_entity.type
_entity.pdbx_description
1 polymer ?
#
loop_
_entity_poly.entity_id
_entity_poly.type
_entity_poly.pdbx_seq_one_letter_code
_entity_poly.pdbx_strand_id
1 'polypeptide(L)'
;MTATDMSRRARLAAHGTVSTALARCSDRALASLVERAAPAGSGIGGKSALTEVAGIPVFVKRVPLTDVELRPEHLRSTANLFRLPVYCHYGVGAIGGPGFGAWRELAAHIMTTHWVLAAEHEGFPLMYHWRVLPDSTPLPEELADVERAVAYWGGDPRVRDRIRALEQSSASVALFLEYIPRNLHQWLGERIEAGGETADRACAMVERGLAAGVSFMNSRGLLHFDAHFENILTDGRRLYFADYGLALSAGFQLSPDEAEFFGRHRTYDRCHTATYLVNWLVTALYDIRREDRDGRRALVRAFAEGERPTGISREAAAILARHAPVAAVMSDFNRAFQDRSRRTPYPLEEIRRLGGTTGGP
;
A
#
# COMPACT_ATOMS: atom_id res chain seq x y z
N MET A 1 -5.33 17.26 21.57
CA MET A 1 -4.77 17.53 20.22
C MET A 1 -5.83 18.27 19.43
N THR A 2 -5.56 19.52 19.05
CA THR A 2 -6.37 20.23 18.06
C THR A 2 -6.32 19.45 16.74
N ALA A 3 -7.48 19.29 16.07
CA ALA A 3 -7.53 18.62 14.79
C ALA A 3 -6.66 19.38 13.78
N THR A 4 -5.69 18.72 13.16
CA THR A 4 -4.87 19.29 12.10
C THR A 4 -5.78 19.71 10.94
N ASP A 5 -5.65 20.96 10.46
CA ASP A 5 -6.37 21.41 9.28
C ASP A 5 -5.87 20.67 8.03
N MET A 6 -6.67 19.73 7.54
CA MET A 6 -6.38 18.92 6.35
C MET A 6 -6.92 19.55 5.04
N SER A 7 -7.32 20.82 5.05
CA SER A 7 -7.68 21.53 3.83
C SER A 7 -6.50 21.61 2.86
N ARG A 8 -6.74 21.54 1.54
CA ARG A 8 -5.66 21.63 0.53
C ARG A 8 -4.77 22.85 0.76
N ARG A 9 -5.35 24.01 1.06
CA ARG A 9 -4.58 25.24 1.33
C ARG A 9 -3.62 25.08 2.50
N ALA A 10 -4.09 24.52 3.63
CA ALA A 10 -3.24 24.30 4.80
C ALA A 10 -2.11 23.30 4.50
N ARG A 11 -2.43 22.20 3.80
CA ARG A 11 -1.46 21.20 3.35
C ARG A 11 -0.38 21.79 2.43
N LEU A 12 -0.77 22.64 1.48
CA LEU A 12 0.18 23.32 0.59
C LEU A 12 1.07 24.34 1.33
N ALA A 13 0.51 25.06 2.30
CA ALA A 13 1.29 25.96 3.14
C ALA A 13 2.31 25.19 3.99
N ALA A 14 1.89 24.08 4.61
CA ALA A 14 2.78 23.17 5.34
C ALA A 14 3.88 22.62 4.42
N HIS A 15 3.53 22.19 3.21
CA HIS A 15 4.51 21.74 2.22
C HIS A 15 5.53 22.83 1.90
N GLY A 16 5.12 24.07 1.63
CA GLY A 16 6.04 25.18 1.39
C GLY A 16 7.01 25.43 2.55
N THR A 17 6.49 25.48 3.77
CA THR A 17 7.27 25.72 4.99
C THR A 17 8.27 24.59 5.27
N VAL A 18 7.78 23.35 5.34
CA VAL A 18 8.60 22.19 5.70
C VAL A 18 9.64 21.88 4.62
N SER A 19 9.26 21.92 3.35
CA SER A 19 10.19 21.67 2.24
C SER A 19 11.32 22.71 2.22
N THR A 20 11.00 23.99 2.47
CA THR A 20 12.02 25.05 2.55
C THR A 20 12.96 24.85 3.74
N ALA A 21 12.43 24.46 4.89
CA ALA A 21 13.25 24.18 6.08
C ALA A 21 14.20 23.00 5.83
N LEU A 22 13.69 21.88 5.30
CA LEU A 22 14.48 20.68 5.01
C LEU A 22 15.52 20.91 3.91
N ALA A 23 15.19 21.66 2.86
CA ALA A 23 16.12 21.96 1.77
C ALA A 23 17.36 22.78 2.20
N ARG A 24 17.29 23.46 3.35
CA ARG A 24 18.41 24.22 3.93
C ARG A 24 19.30 23.38 4.83
N CYS A 25 18.90 22.16 5.16
CA CYS A 25 19.68 21.25 6.00
C CYS A 25 20.77 20.57 5.15
N SER A 26 21.96 20.41 5.74
CA SER A 26 22.97 19.50 5.20
C SER A 26 22.56 18.04 5.44
N ASP A 27 23.16 17.10 4.70
CA ASP A 27 22.92 15.67 4.90
C ASP A 27 23.23 15.24 6.34
N ARG A 28 24.25 15.85 6.99
CA ARG A 28 24.55 15.63 8.43
C ARG A 28 23.42 16.11 9.33
N ALA A 29 22.85 17.29 9.05
CA ALA A 29 21.74 17.82 9.84
C ALA A 29 20.47 16.98 9.66
N LEU A 30 20.20 16.50 8.44
CA LEU A 30 19.10 15.58 8.15
C LEU A 30 19.30 14.22 8.85
N ALA A 31 20.50 13.64 8.81
CA ALA A 31 20.80 12.41 9.54
C ALA A 31 20.53 12.56 11.04
N SER A 32 21.04 13.63 11.66
CA SER A 32 20.80 13.88 13.09
C SER A 32 19.32 14.18 13.42
N LEU A 33 18.55 14.76 12.48
CA LEU A 33 17.10 14.95 12.64
C LEU A 33 16.37 13.59 12.67
N VAL A 34 16.75 12.68 11.78
CA VAL A 34 16.15 11.34 11.68
C VAL A 34 16.54 10.47 12.88
N GLU A 35 17.79 10.54 13.35
CA GLU A 35 18.25 9.80 14.54
C GLU A 35 17.51 10.17 15.82
N ARG A 36 17.10 11.44 15.96
CA ARG A 36 16.35 11.92 17.13
C ARG A 36 14.83 11.75 17.00
N ALA A 37 14.34 11.32 15.84
CA ALA A 37 12.92 11.16 15.59
C ALA A 37 12.35 10.04 16.47
N ALA A 38 11.13 10.21 16.97
CA ALA A 38 10.45 9.21 17.78
C ALA A 38 10.08 7.99 16.90
N PRO A 39 10.51 6.76 17.23
CA PRO A 39 10.15 5.59 16.44
C PRO A 39 8.63 5.40 16.34
N ALA A 40 8.14 5.12 15.14
CA ALA A 40 6.71 4.91 14.86
C ALA A 40 6.39 3.48 14.39
N GLY A 41 7.36 2.79 13.78
CA GLY A 41 7.20 1.41 13.33
C GLY A 41 8.39 0.91 12.51
N SER A 42 8.37 -0.38 12.15
CA SER A 42 9.35 -1.01 11.26
C SER A 42 8.74 -2.20 10.53
N GLY A 43 9.16 -2.45 9.29
CA GLY A 43 8.77 -3.61 8.50
C GLY A 43 9.62 -3.75 7.23
N ILE A 44 9.14 -4.49 6.24
CA ILE A 44 9.85 -4.73 4.97
C ILE A 44 10.11 -3.44 4.19
N GLY A 45 9.15 -2.50 4.21
CA GLY A 45 9.32 -1.16 3.63
C GLY A 45 10.30 -0.26 4.40
N GLY A 46 10.92 -0.78 5.47
CA GLY A 46 11.91 -0.09 6.28
C GLY A 46 11.38 0.46 7.60
N LYS A 47 12.08 1.43 8.19
CA LYS A 47 11.76 2.03 9.50
C LYS A 47 10.94 3.30 9.31
N SER A 48 10.02 3.56 10.23
CA SER A 48 9.29 4.83 10.30
C SER A 48 9.48 5.53 11.63
N ALA A 49 9.49 6.85 11.58
CA ALA A 49 9.64 7.71 12.75
C ALA A 49 8.82 9.00 12.58
N LEU A 50 8.53 9.66 13.70
CA LEU A 50 7.88 10.96 13.75
C LEU A 50 8.87 12.00 14.25
N THR A 51 8.93 13.11 13.54
CA THR A 51 9.73 14.28 13.91
C THR A 51 8.91 15.55 13.73
N GLU A 52 9.46 16.68 14.17
CA GLU A 52 8.86 17.99 13.97
C GLU A 52 9.83 18.88 13.19
N VAL A 53 9.31 19.56 12.16
CA VAL A 53 10.08 20.50 11.35
C VAL A 53 9.28 21.79 11.26
N ALA A 54 9.86 22.90 11.72
CA ALA A 54 9.22 24.20 11.73
C ALA A 54 7.83 24.19 12.40
N GLY A 55 7.67 23.46 13.51
CA GLY A 55 6.41 23.35 14.24
C GLY A 55 5.38 22.40 13.61
N ILE A 56 5.74 21.68 12.54
CA ILE A 56 4.83 20.80 11.80
C ILE A 56 5.29 19.33 11.97
N PRO A 57 4.39 18.41 12.35
CA PRO A 57 4.68 16.98 12.38
C PRO A 57 5.04 16.43 10.99
N VAL A 58 6.12 15.65 10.95
CA VAL A 58 6.63 15.01 9.73
C VAL A 58 6.82 13.52 10.00
N PHE A 59 6.25 12.70 9.11
CA PHE A 59 6.48 11.27 9.08
C PHE A 59 7.71 10.98 8.25
N VAL A 60 8.69 10.30 8.83
CA VAL A 60 9.91 9.89 8.12
C VAL A 60 9.85 8.41 7.84
N LYS A 61 9.92 8.02 6.56
CA LYS A 61 10.12 6.62 6.15
C LYS A 61 11.55 6.43 5.67
N ARG A 62 12.26 5.43 6.17
CA ARG A 62 13.61 5.06 5.75
C ARG A 62 13.56 3.76 4.96
N VAL A 63 13.75 3.83 3.65
CA VAL A 63 13.72 2.66 2.76
C VAL A 63 15.16 2.20 2.50
N PRO A 64 15.54 0.95 2.85
CA PRO A 64 16.91 0.47 2.63
C PRO A 64 17.36 0.62 1.18
N LEU A 65 18.57 1.12 0.99
CA LEU A 65 19.18 1.35 -0.31
C LEU A 65 20.44 0.49 -0.44
N THR A 66 20.38 -0.51 -1.31
CA THR A 66 21.45 -1.50 -1.45
C THR A 66 22.66 -0.92 -2.19
N ASP A 67 23.82 -1.56 -2.03
CA ASP A 67 25.05 -1.19 -2.74
C ASP A 67 24.89 -1.24 -4.26
N VAL A 68 24.02 -2.13 -4.78
CA VAL A 68 23.67 -2.18 -6.20
C VAL A 68 22.90 -0.92 -6.61
N GLU A 69 21.91 -0.50 -5.81
CA GLU A 69 21.10 0.69 -6.07
C GLU A 69 21.86 2.01 -5.83
N LEU A 70 22.94 1.99 -5.03
CA LEU A 70 23.81 3.12 -4.73
C LEU A 70 24.78 3.47 -5.87
N ARG A 71 25.00 2.57 -6.83
CA ARG A 71 25.96 2.82 -7.90
C ARG A 71 25.55 4.05 -8.74
N PRO A 72 26.51 4.88 -9.20
CA PRO A 72 26.19 6.10 -9.94
C PRO A 72 25.27 5.88 -11.15
N GLU A 73 25.46 4.78 -11.88
CA GLU A 73 24.65 4.40 -13.03
C GLU A 73 23.20 3.99 -12.70
N HIS A 74 22.92 3.69 -11.42
CA HIS A 74 21.61 3.25 -10.93
C HIS A 74 20.89 4.31 -10.10
N LEU A 75 21.48 5.50 -9.93
CA LEU A 75 20.88 6.59 -9.17
C LEU A 75 19.49 6.93 -9.74
N ARG A 76 18.45 6.79 -8.90
CA ARG A 76 17.04 6.98 -9.29
C ARG A 76 16.53 6.05 -10.40
N SER A 77 17.24 4.97 -10.69
CA SER A 77 16.77 3.98 -11.66
C SER A 77 15.53 3.26 -11.13
N THR A 78 14.48 3.22 -11.95
CA THR A 78 13.27 2.44 -11.67
C THR A 78 13.32 1.05 -12.30
N ALA A 79 14.49 0.63 -12.80
CA ALA A 79 14.69 -0.70 -13.33
C ALA A 79 14.64 -1.78 -12.23
N ASN A 80 14.20 -2.99 -12.59
CA ASN A 80 14.30 -4.15 -11.71
C ASN A 80 15.75 -4.68 -11.71
N LEU A 81 16.62 -4.02 -10.94
CA LEU A 81 18.08 -4.27 -10.92
C LEU A 81 18.43 -5.70 -10.49
N PHE A 82 17.61 -6.31 -9.64
CA PHE A 82 17.79 -7.70 -9.18
C PHE A 82 17.12 -8.73 -10.09
N ARG A 83 16.40 -8.28 -11.15
CA ARG A 83 15.61 -9.12 -12.05
C ARG A 83 14.65 -10.04 -11.30
N LEU A 84 14.05 -9.52 -10.24
CA LEU A 84 13.11 -10.25 -9.39
C LEU A 84 11.92 -10.74 -10.21
N PRO A 85 11.39 -11.94 -9.92
CA PRO A 85 10.17 -12.41 -10.53
C PRO A 85 8.99 -11.47 -10.28
N VAL A 86 8.17 -11.22 -11.30
CA VAL A 86 7.05 -10.26 -11.24
C VAL A 86 6.02 -10.57 -10.15
N TYR A 87 5.87 -11.84 -9.75
CA TYR A 87 4.95 -12.23 -8.68
C TYR A 87 5.36 -11.70 -7.29
N CYS A 88 6.59 -11.20 -7.12
CA CYS A 88 7.01 -10.53 -5.88
C CYS A 88 6.29 -9.18 -5.69
N HIS A 89 5.61 -8.64 -6.70
CA HIS A 89 4.82 -7.41 -6.57
C HIS A 89 3.58 -7.60 -5.70
N TYR A 90 3.06 -8.82 -5.56
CA TYR A 90 1.85 -9.04 -4.79
C TYR A 90 2.09 -8.85 -3.28
N GLY A 91 1.42 -7.85 -2.69
CA GLY A 91 1.39 -7.61 -1.24
C GLY A 91 0.60 -8.63 -0.42
N VAL A 92 0.14 -9.72 -1.04
CA VAL A 92 -0.66 -10.78 -0.38
C VAL A 92 0.14 -12.03 -0.03
N GLY A 93 1.47 -11.97 -0.04
CA GLY A 93 2.31 -13.06 0.44
C GLY A 93 2.11 -13.32 1.95
N ALA A 94 2.13 -14.59 2.36
CA ALA A 94 2.20 -15.02 3.75
C ALA A 94 3.58 -14.73 4.38
N ILE A 95 4.62 -14.66 3.54
CA ILE A 95 5.87 -13.97 3.84
C ILE A 95 5.91 -12.79 2.88
N GLY A 96 6.19 -11.58 3.36
CA GLY A 96 6.23 -10.41 2.50
C GLY A 96 7.35 -10.47 1.46
N GLY A 97 7.16 -9.77 0.34
CA GLY A 97 8.11 -9.77 -0.78
C GLY A 97 9.38 -8.98 -0.45
N PRO A 98 10.51 -9.22 -1.15
CA PRO A 98 11.77 -8.52 -0.86
C PRO A 98 11.82 -7.07 -1.41
N GLY A 99 10.69 -6.52 -1.87
CA GLY A 99 10.57 -5.20 -2.50
C GLY A 99 11.29 -5.08 -3.85
N PHE A 100 10.95 -4.06 -4.65
CA PHE A 100 11.56 -3.82 -5.99
C PHE A 100 12.53 -2.64 -6.05
N GLY A 101 12.70 -1.92 -4.94
CA GLY A 101 13.77 -0.95 -4.77
C GLY A 101 13.32 0.42 -4.31
N ALA A 102 14.19 1.10 -3.55
CA ALA A 102 13.89 2.38 -2.92
C ALA A 102 13.61 3.50 -3.94
N TRP A 103 14.24 3.41 -5.12
CA TRP A 103 14.05 4.39 -6.20
C TRP A 103 12.65 4.34 -6.83
N ARG A 104 12.01 3.17 -6.88
CA ARG A 104 10.61 3.04 -7.35
C ARG A 104 9.64 3.70 -6.39
N GLU A 105 9.82 3.46 -5.09
CA GLU A 105 8.99 4.08 -4.06
C GLU A 105 9.16 5.61 -4.05
N LEU A 106 10.40 6.10 -4.14
CA LEU A 106 10.66 7.54 -4.28
C LEU A 106 9.98 8.12 -5.53
N ALA A 107 10.08 7.44 -6.68
CA ALA A 107 9.45 7.90 -7.93
C ALA A 107 7.92 7.98 -7.79
N ALA A 108 7.30 6.99 -7.13
CA ALA A 108 5.86 7.02 -6.84
C ALA A 108 5.47 8.17 -5.91
N HIS A 109 6.26 8.47 -4.86
CA HIS A 109 6.03 9.63 -4.00
C HIS A 109 6.18 10.96 -4.73
N ILE A 110 7.14 11.09 -5.66
CA ILE A 110 7.27 12.27 -6.52
C ILE A 110 6.01 12.43 -7.39
N MET A 111 5.56 11.35 -8.05
CA MET A 111 4.36 11.36 -8.89
C MET A 111 3.12 11.80 -8.10
N THR A 112 2.89 11.18 -6.94
CA THR A 112 1.68 11.42 -6.14
C THR A 112 1.69 12.80 -5.50
N THR A 113 2.85 13.29 -5.06
CA THR A 113 3.03 14.67 -4.57
C THR A 113 2.67 15.67 -5.68
N HIS A 114 3.17 15.47 -6.90
CA HIS A 114 2.84 16.36 -8.02
C HIS A 114 1.35 16.39 -8.34
N TRP A 115 0.63 15.27 -8.26
CA TRP A 115 -0.83 15.26 -8.46
C TRP A 115 -1.59 16.12 -7.43
N VAL A 116 -1.14 16.12 -6.17
CA VAL A 116 -1.73 16.98 -5.12
C VAL A 116 -1.40 18.45 -5.37
N LEU A 117 -0.13 18.75 -5.68
CA LEU A 117 0.34 20.12 -5.97
C LEU A 117 -0.40 20.72 -7.17
N ALA A 118 -0.57 19.94 -8.24
CA ALA A 118 -1.28 20.33 -9.47
C ALA A 118 -2.81 20.37 -9.35
N ALA A 119 -3.37 20.08 -8.17
CA ALA A 119 -4.82 20.00 -7.92
C ALA A 119 -5.53 18.91 -8.74
N GLU A 120 -4.82 17.88 -9.19
CA GLU A 120 -5.41 16.78 -9.96
C GLU A 120 -6.14 15.78 -9.06
N HIS A 121 -5.52 15.43 -7.92
CA HIS A 121 -6.13 14.56 -6.91
C HIS A 121 -5.44 14.74 -5.56
N GLU A 122 -6.21 14.95 -4.50
CA GLU A 122 -5.69 15.30 -3.17
C GLU A 122 -5.49 14.09 -2.23
N GLY A 123 -5.90 12.89 -2.64
CA GLY A 123 -5.91 11.66 -1.84
C GLY A 123 -4.54 10.96 -1.68
N PHE A 124 -3.48 11.74 -1.51
CA PHE A 124 -2.12 11.23 -1.29
C PHE A 124 -1.39 12.11 -0.27
N PRO A 125 -0.61 11.55 0.67
CA PRO A 125 0.26 12.36 1.53
C PRO A 125 1.32 13.10 0.71
N LEU A 126 1.62 14.34 1.06
CA LEU A 126 2.65 15.13 0.40
C LEU A 126 4.06 14.72 0.86
N MET A 127 4.99 14.51 -0.07
CA MET A 127 6.42 14.41 0.26
C MET A 127 7.03 15.81 0.32
N TYR A 128 7.59 16.18 1.46
CA TYR A 128 8.26 17.46 1.69
C TYR A 128 9.71 17.45 1.22
N HIS A 129 10.41 16.34 1.43
CA HIS A 129 11.81 16.21 1.07
C HIS A 129 12.22 14.74 1.00
N TRP A 130 13.39 14.47 0.42
CA TRP A 130 14.03 13.17 0.54
C TRP A 130 15.55 13.29 0.47
N ARG A 131 16.25 12.34 1.09
CA ARG A 131 17.71 12.25 0.99
C ARG A 131 18.24 10.84 1.17
N VAL A 132 19.37 10.54 0.53
CA VAL A 132 20.15 9.34 0.85
C VAL A 132 20.96 9.63 2.10
N LEU A 133 20.78 8.83 3.15
CA LEU A 133 21.46 8.99 4.43
C LEU A 133 22.09 7.67 4.86
N PRO A 134 23.22 7.69 5.60
CA PRO A 134 23.77 6.48 6.20
C PRO A 134 22.76 5.76 7.09
N ASP A 135 22.64 4.45 6.95
CA ASP A 135 21.71 3.63 7.73
C ASP A 135 22.21 2.20 7.80
N SER A 136 21.87 1.53 8.88
CA SER A 136 21.92 0.08 8.93
C SER A 136 20.65 -0.41 9.60
N THR A 137 19.92 -1.25 8.89
CA THR A 137 18.66 -1.79 9.34
C THR A 137 18.73 -3.31 9.26
N PRO A 138 18.57 -4.02 10.39
CA PRO A 138 18.42 -5.46 10.38
C PRO A 138 17.27 -5.86 9.46
N LEU A 139 17.34 -7.08 8.91
CA LEU A 139 16.20 -7.61 8.19
C LEU A 139 14.96 -7.62 9.09
N PRO A 140 13.78 -7.29 8.53
CA PRO A 140 12.52 -7.46 9.24
C PRO A 140 12.29 -8.95 9.54
N GLU A 141 11.48 -9.24 10.55
CA GLU A 141 11.25 -10.61 11.04
C GLU A 141 10.83 -11.56 9.92
N GLU A 142 10.00 -11.10 8.98
CA GLU A 142 9.51 -11.88 7.86
C GLU A 142 10.63 -12.35 6.90
N LEU A 143 11.72 -11.60 6.83
CA LEU A 143 12.87 -11.89 5.96
C LEU A 143 14.10 -12.40 6.71
N ALA A 144 14.05 -12.44 8.05
CA ALA A 144 15.17 -12.85 8.89
C ALA A 144 15.61 -14.30 8.62
N ASP A 145 14.66 -15.20 8.37
CA ASP A 145 14.92 -16.53 7.83
C ASP A 145 14.97 -16.48 6.30
N VAL A 146 16.14 -16.12 5.78
CA VAL A 146 16.38 -15.93 4.34
C VAL A 146 16.03 -17.16 3.53
N GLU A 147 16.40 -18.36 3.99
CA GLU A 147 16.17 -19.58 3.23
C GLU A 147 14.69 -19.96 3.19
N ARG A 148 13.96 -19.76 4.29
CA ARG A 148 12.50 -19.90 4.31
C ARG A 148 11.81 -18.90 3.39
N ALA A 149 12.24 -17.63 3.41
CA ALA A 149 11.69 -16.60 2.53
C ALA A 149 11.95 -16.94 1.05
N VAL A 150 13.16 -17.37 0.70
CA VAL A 150 13.52 -17.78 -0.66
C VAL A 150 12.69 -18.98 -1.11
N ALA A 151 12.58 -20.01 -0.27
CA ALA A 151 11.75 -21.18 -0.56
C ALA A 151 10.29 -20.80 -0.81
N TYR A 152 9.73 -19.90 0.02
CA TYR A 152 8.36 -19.39 -0.13
C TYR A 152 8.14 -18.63 -1.45
N TRP A 153 9.14 -17.84 -1.86
CA TRP A 153 9.13 -17.04 -3.08
C TRP A 153 9.58 -17.82 -4.33
N GLY A 154 9.49 -19.15 -4.30
CA GLY A 154 9.69 -20.03 -5.46
C GLY A 154 11.11 -20.55 -5.64
N GLY A 155 11.99 -20.40 -4.64
CA GLY A 155 13.35 -20.92 -4.65
C GLY A 155 14.32 -20.16 -5.56
N ASP A 156 13.93 -18.99 -6.08
CA ASP A 156 14.72 -18.24 -7.04
C ASP A 156 15.95 -17.60 -6.38
N PRO A 157 17.19 -17.88 -6.86
CA PRO A 157 18.40 -17.29 -6.30
C PRO A 157 18.39 -15.75 -6.28
N ARG A 158 17.69 -15.11 -7.22
CA ARG A 158 17.59 -13.65 -7.30
C ARG A 158 16.85 -13.05 -6.10
N VAL A 159 15.91 -13.80 -5.51
CA VAL A 159 15.24 -13.40 -4.26
C VAL A 159 16.23 -13.43 -3.10
N ARG A 160 17.10 -14.45 -3.04
CA ARG A 160 18.16 -14.55 -2.02
C ARG A 160 19.11 -13.36 -2.14
N ASP A 161 19.59 -13.08 -3.35
CA ASP A 161 20.52 -11.99 -3.62
C ASP A 161 19.94 -10.65 -3.18
N ARG A 162 18.64 -10.41 -3.45
CA ARG A 162 17.95 -9.20 -2.98
C ARG A 162 17.87 -9.12 -1.46
N ILE A 163 17.46 -10.19 -0.79
CA ILE A 163 17.33 -10.20 0.68
C ILE A 163 18.70 -9.97 1.34
N ARG A 164 19.77 -10.61 0.84
CA ARG A 164 21.14 -10.39 1.33
C ARG A 164 21.64 -8.97 1.07
N ALA A 165 21.31 -8.39 -0.08
CA ALA A 165 21.66 -7.00 -0.36
C ALA A 165 20.93 -6.03 0.59
N LEU A 166 19.67 -6.30 0.94
CA LEU A 166 18.93 -5.53 1.95
C LEU A 166 19.61 -5.62 3.32
N GLU A 167 19.99 -6.82 3.76
CA GLU A 167 20.71 -7.07 5.03
C GLU A 167 22.03 -6.29 5.12
N GLN A 168 22.74 -6.17 3.99
CA GLN A 168 24.05 -5.53 3.89
C GLN A 168 23.96 -4.02 3.62
N SER A 169 22.77 -3.45 3.48
CA SER A 169 22.60 -2.04 3.12
C SER A 169 23.21 -1.12 4.19
N SER A 170 24.04 -0.20 3.71
CA SER A 170 24.72 0.83 4.52
C SER A 170 24.11 2.23 4.38
N ALA A 171 23.04 2.35 3.58
CA ALA A 171 22.29 3.58 3.37
C ALA A 171 20.79 3.32 3.28
N SER A 172 20.00 4.37 3.45
CA SER A 172 18.58 4.39 3.13
C SER A 172 18.19 5.68 2.43
N VAL A 173 17.12 5.61 1.64
CA VAL A 173 16.39 6.80 1.20
C VAL A 173 15.45 7.19 2.34
N ALA A 174 15.74 8.32 2.99
CA ALA A 174 14.85 8.95 3.94
C ALA A 174 13.84 9.81 3.19
N LEU A 175 12.56 9.46 3.31
CA LEU A 175 11.41 10.18 2.76
C LEU A 175 10.76 10.98 3.90
N PHE A 176 10.68 12.30 3.75
CA PHE A 176 10.01 13.19 4.70
C PHE A 176 8.62 13.48 4.17
N LEU A 177 7.61 12.92 4.82
CA LEU A 177 6.22 12.85 4.36
C LEU A 177 5.29 13.61 5.32
N GLU A 178 4.18 14.07 4.78
CA GLU A 178 3.04 14.57 5.55
C GLU A 178 2.54 13.51 6.54
N TYR A 179 2.40 13.91 7.80
CA TYR A 179 1.88 13.04 8.83
C TYR A 179 0.34 13.09 8.89
N ILE A 180 -0.28 11.94 8.62
CA ILE A 180 -1.72 11.74 8.79
C ILE A 180 -1.91 10.64 9.86
N PRO A 181 -2.43 10.98 11.05
CA PRO A 181 -2.27 10.14 12.25
C PRO A 181 -3.11 8.86 12.28
N ARG A 182 -4.12 8.75 11.40
CA ARG A 182 -5.08 7.65 11.45
C ARG A 182 -4.98 6.83 10.17
N ASN A 183 -4.70 5.54 10.32
CA ASN A 183 -4.93 4.59 9.23
C ASN A 183 -6.42 4.22 9.15
N LEU A 184 -6.82 3.74 7.98
CA LEU A 184 -8.20 3.39 7.66
C LEU A 184 -8.68 2.21 8.50
N HIS A 185 -7.81 1.26 8.84
CA HIS A 185 -8.16 0.08 9.63
C HIS A 185 -8.70 0.50 11.00
N GLN A 186 -7.92 1.30 11.75
CA GLN A 186 -8.29 1.79 13.07
C GLN A 186 -9.49 2.75 13.00
N TRP A 187 -9.47 3.67 12.03
CA TRP A 187 -10.56 4.64 11.91
C TRP A 187 -11.89 3.96 11.57
N LEU A 188 -11.93 3.02 10.64
CA LEU A 188 -13.16 2.33 10.27
C LEU A 188 -13.67 1.45 11.40
N GLY A 189 -12.79 0.78 12.15
CA GLY A 189 -13.13 0.00 13.34
C GLY A 189 -13.98 0.81 14.34
N GLU A 190 -13.49 1.98 14.74
CA GLU A 190 -14.22 2.88 15.65
C GLU A 190 -15.60 3.32 15.09
N ARG A 191 -15.71 3.50 13.78
CA ARG A 191 -17.00 3.88 13.15
C ARG A 191 -17.99 2.74 13.10
N ILE A 192 -17.52 1.50 12.90
CA ILE A 192 -18.35 0.30 12.95
C ILE A 192 -18.84 0.06 14.38
N GLU A 193 -17.95 0.16 15.38
CA GLU A 193 -18.30 0.02 16.80
C GLU A 193 -19.34 1.06 17.24
N ALA A 194 -19.26 2.29 16.72
CA ALA A 194 -20.26 3.33 16.98
C ALA A 194 -21.66 3.01 16.41
N GLY A 195 -21.75 2.11 15.41
CA GLY A 195 -23.01 1.62 14.85
C GLY A 195 -23.87 2.66 14.12
N GLY A 196 -25.06 2.21 13.70
CA GLY A 196 -26.11 3.04 13.11
C GLY A 196 -25.66 3.86 11.89
N GLU A 197 -26.14 5.11 11.81
CA GLU A 197 -25.83 6.03 10.70
C GLU A 197 -24.33 6.36 10.60
N THR A 198 -23.59 6.29 11.71
CA THR A 198 -22.13 6.53 11.72
C THR A 198 -21.41 5.43 10.94
N ALA A 199 -21.76 4.17 11.20
CA ALA A 199 -21.22 3.03 10.46
C ALA A 199 -21.61 3.11 8.98
N ASP A 200 -22.87 3.41 8.66
CA ASP A 200 -23.33 3.53 7.27
C ASP A 200 -22.59 4.63 6.50
N ARG A 201 -22.44 5.82 7.08
CA ARG A 201 -21.71 6.93 6.43
C ARG A 201 -20.23 6.60 6.23
N ALA A 202 -19.61 5.91 7.18
CA ALA A 202 -18.23 5.49 7.08
C ALA A 202 -18.05 4.45 5.96
N CYS A 203 -18.87 3.39 5.94
CA CYS A 203 -18.90 2.38 4.89
C CYS A 203 -19.03 3.01 3.50
N ALA A 204 -19.98 3.93 3.33
CA ALA A 204 -20.21 4.61 2.06
C ALA A 204 -19.03 5.52 1.65
N MET A 205 -18.41 6.23 2.61
CA MET A 205 -17.23 7.05 2.35
C MET A 205 -16.04 6.19 1.91
N VAL A 206 -15.81 5.06 2.59
CA VAL A 206 -14.70 4.15 2.30
C VAL A 206 -14.86 3.53 0.92
N GLU A 207 -16.02 2.97 0.60
CA GLU A 207 -16.25 2.39 -0.73
C GLU A 207 -15.99 3.39 -1.85
N ARG A 208 -16.55 4.61 -1.73
CA ARG A 208 -16.36 5.68 -2.73
C ARG A 208 -14.90 6.14 -2.80
N GLY A 209 -14.24 6.30 -1.65
CA GLY A 209 -12.85 6.74 -1.57
C GLY A 209 -11.89 5.73 -2.19
N LEU A 210 -12.10 4.44 -1.94
CA LEU A 210 -11.32 3.36 -2.54
C LEU A 210 -11.48 3.37 -4.06
N ALA A 211 -12.73 3.40 -4.54
CA ALA A 211 -13.02 3.43 -5.97
C ALA A 211 -12.41 4.65 -6.67
N ALA A 212 -12.54 5.84 -6.08
CA ALA A 212 -12.03 7.09 -6.66
C ALA A 212 -10.49 7.10 -6.73
N GLY A 213 -9.81 6.78 -5.63
CA GLY A 213 -8.34 6.82 -5.59
C GLY A 213 -7.69 5.76 -6.46
N VAL A 214 -8.21 4.52 -6.45
CA VAL A 214 -7.72 3.44 -7.33
C VAL A 214 -7.97 3.79 -8.80
N SER A 215 -9.17 4.28 -9.14
CA SER A 215 -9.47 4.70 -10.52
C SER A 215 -8.49 5.79 -10.98
N PHE A 216 -8.23 6.78 -10.13
CA PHE A 216 -7.29 7.85 -10.45
C PHE A 216 -5.87 7.31 -10.68
N MET A 217 -5.31 6.52 -9.76
CA MET A 217 -3.97 5.93 -9.92
C MET A 217 -3.87 5.11 -11.21
N ASN A 218 -4.83 4.21 -11.45
CA ASN A 218 -4.83 3.34 -12.62
C ASN A 218 -4.97 4.14 -13.93
N SER A 219 -5.71 5.25 -13.92
CA SER A 219 -5.83 6.16 -15.08
C SER A 219 -4.52 6.88 -15.41
N ARG A 220 -3.65 7.07 -14.41
CA ARG A 220 -2.30 7.64 -14.56
C ARG A 220 -1.21 6.57 -14.74
N GLY A 221 -1.61 5.30 -14.89
CA GLY A 221 -0.69 4.20 -15.11
C GLY A 221 0.09 3.76 -13.88
N LEU A 222 -0.38 4.07 -12.67
CA LEU A 222 0.20 3.59 -11.40
C LEU A 222 -0.70 2.50 -10.81
N LEU A 223 -0.11 1.36 -10.46
CA LEU A 223 -0.73 0.29 -9.68
C LEU A 223 -0.02 0.20 -8.32
N HIS A 224 -0.78 0.10 -7.24
CA HIS A 224 -0.30 0.13 -5.86
C HIS A 224 0.16 -1.25 -5.37
N PHE A 225 -0.56 -2.31 -5.75
CA PHE A 225 -0.35 -3.72 -5.37
C PHE A 225 -0.47 -4.09 -3.88
N ASP A 226 -0.58 -3.11 -2.99
CA ASP A 226 -0.54 -3.29 -1.54
C ASP A 226 -1.46 -2.31 -0.78
N ALA A 227 -2.59 -1.97 -1.38
CA ALA A 227 -3.55 -0.99 -0.86
C ALA A 227 -4.46 -1.61 0.24
N HIS A 228 -3.87 -2.10 1.33
CA HIS A 228 -4.60 -2.54 2.52
C HIS A 228 -4.87 -1.37 3.48
N PHE A 229 -5.78 -1.56 4.44
CA PHE A 229 -6.29 -0.47 5.28
C PHE A 229 -5.29 0.12 6.28
N GLU A 230 -4.12 -0.49 6.44
CA GLU A 230 -3.01 0.11 7.23
C GLU A 230 -2.12 1.02 6.36
N ASN A 231 -2.07 0.77 5.04
CA ASN A 231 -1.40 1.61 4.05
C ASN A 231 -2.30 2.72 3.48
N ILE A 232 -3.58 2.75 3.87
CA ILE A 232 -4.51 3.83 3.53
C ILE A 232 -4.75 4.66 4.79
N LEU A 233 -4.47 5.96 4.73
CA LEU A 233 -4.68 6.90 5.83
C LEU A 233 -6.00 7.65 5.64
N THR A 234 -6.51 8.28 6.70
CA THR A 234 -7.75 9.05 6.63
C THR A 234 -7.81 10.15 7.69
N ASP A 235 -8.45 11.27 7.34
CA ASP A 235 -8.84 12.34 8.27
C ASP A 235 -10.33 12.22 8.66
N GLY A 236 -10.98 11.13 8.25
CA GLY A 236 -12.42 10.89 8.39
C GLY A 236 -13.29 11.53 7.32
N ARG A 237 -12.71 12.28 6.39
CA ARG A 237 -13.40 12.90 5.24
C ARG A 237 -12.91 12.32 3.92
N ARG A 238 -11.63 11.94 3.82
CA ARG A 238 -11.00 11.41 2.61
C ARG A 238 -10.00 10.30 2.94
N LEU A 239 -9.79 9.40 1.98
CA LEU A 239 -8.71 8.41 1.99
C LEU A 239 -7.43 8.95 1.34
N TYR A 240 -6.29 8.61 1.93
CA TYR A 240 -4.96 8.95 1.44
C TYR A 240 -4.17 7.65 1.21
N PHE A 241 -3.84 7.35 -0.05
CA PHE A 241 -3.04 6.17 -0.38
C PHE A 241 -1.58 6.44 -0.07
N ALA A 242 -0.96 5.56 0.71
CA ALA A 242 0.42 5.66 1.16
C ALA A 242 1.13 4.31 1.00
N ASP A 243 2.44 4.32 1.21
CA ASP A 243 3.32 3.15 1.03
C ASP A 243 3.33 2.60 -0.40
N TYR A 244 4.37 2.98 -1.16
CA TYR A 244 4.52 2.58 -2.56
C TYR A 244 5.61 1.54 -2.76
N GLY A 245 5.98 0.79 -1.71
CA GLY A 245 7.10 -0.17 -1.76
C GLY A 245 6.93 -1.29 -2.78
N LEU A 246 5.69 -1.61 -3.16
CA LEU A 246 5.34 -2.63 -4.17
C LEU A 246 4.73 -2.06 -5.45
N ALA A 247 4.61 -0.73 -5.54
CA ALA A 247 3.95 -0.07 -6.65
C ALA A 247 4.66 -0.33 -7.98
N LEU A 248 3.86 -0.40 -9.05
CA LEU A 248 4.32 -0.62 -10.42
C LEU A 248 3.68 0.43 -11.33
N SER A 249 4.49 1.15 -12.08
CA SER A 249 4.02 2.21 -12.98
C SER A 249 4.43 1.93 -14.42
N ALA A 250 3.54 2.24 -15.37
CA ALA A 250 3.86 2.26 -16.79
C ALA A 250 4.97 3.28 -17.14
N GLY A 251 5.21 4.26 -16.28
CA GLY A 251 6.30 5.24 -16.42
C GLY A 251 7.65 4.77 -15.88
N PHE A 252 7.74 3.57 -15.28
CA PHE A 252 9.02 3.00 -14.83
C PHE A 252 9.78 2.36 -15.98
N GLN A 253 11.09 2.14 -15.77
CA GLN A 253 11.89 1.32 -16.67
C GLN A 253 11.56 -0.17 -16.45
N LEU A 254 10.51 -0.64 -17.11
CA LEU A 254 10.02 -2.01 -16.99
C LEU A 254 10.81 -2.98 -17.89
N SER A 255 11.05 -4.19 -17.39
CA SER A 255 11.40 -5.32 -18.26
C SER A 255 10.20 -5.74 -19.13
N PRO A 256 10.39 -6.55 -20.19
CA PRO A 256 9.28 -7.10 -20.96
C PRO A 256 8.27 -7.86 -20.10
N ASP A 257 8.75 -8.69 -19.16
CA ASP A 257 7.91 -9.45 -18.23
C ASP A 257 7.09 -8.52 -17.31
N GLU A 258 7.70 -7.43 -16.84
CA GLU A 258 7.00 -6.44 -16.01
C GLU A 258 5.95 -5.65 -16.80
N ALA A 259 6.22 -5.34 -18.06
CA ALA A 259 5.26 -4.66 -18.93
C ALA A 259 4.05 -5.55 -19.25
N GLU A 260 4.27 -6.84 -19.53
CA GLU A 260 3.19 -7.82 -19.69
C GLU A 260 2.40 -7.98 -18.38
N PHE A 261 3.11 -8.13 -17.26
CA PHE A 261 2.50 -8.22 -15.95
C PHE A 261 1.64 -6.97 -15.66
N PHE A 262 2.16 -5.76 -15.87
CA PHE A 262 1.39 -4.53 -15.72
C PHE A 262 0.12 -4.54 -16.57
N GLY A 263 0.22 -4.90 -17.86
CA GLY A 263 -0.91 -4.97 -18.78
C GLY A 263 -2.00 -5.93 -18.31
N ARG A 264 -1.61 -7.09 -17.78
CA ARG A 264 -2.53 -8.11 -17.24
C ARG A 264 -3.17 -7.72 -15.91
N HIS A 265 -2.54 -6.84 -15.13
CA HIS A 265 -2.93 -6.51 -13.74
C HIS A 265 -3.59 -5.14 -13.57
N ARG A 266 -4.01 -4.47 -14.63
CA ARG A 266 -4.67 -3.15 -14.55
C ARG A 266 -5.92 -3.10 -13.68
N THR A 267 -6.55 -4.25 -13.43
CA THR A 267 -7.72 -4.40 -12.54
C THR A 267 -7.36 -4.80 -11.11
N TYR A 268 -6.09 -5.12 -10.84
CA TYR A 268 -5.67 -5.74 -9.59
C TYR A 268 -6.05 -4.91 -8.37
N ASP A 269 -5.69 -3.63 -8.31
CA ASP A 269 -5.97 -2.80 -7.11
C ASP A 269 -7.45 -2.61 -6.84
N ARG A 270 -8.27 -2.52 -7.90
CA ARG A 270 -9.73 -2.41 -7.75
C ARG A 270 -10.29 -3.68 -7.13
N CYS A 271 -9.86 -4.84 -7.63
CA CYS A 271 -10.27 -6.13 -7.11
C CYS A 271 -9.74 -6.36 -5.69
N HIS A 272 -8.47 -6.01 -5.44
CA HIS A 272 -7.79 -6.15 -4.16
C HIS A 272 -8.46 -5.31 -3.07
N THR A 273 -8.68 -4.02 -3.30
CA THR A 273 -9.33 -3.12 -2.32
C THR A 273 -10.78 -3.52 -2.03
N ALA A 274 -11.54 -3.93 -3.04
CA ALA A 274 -12.90 -4.47 -2.85
C ALA A 274 -12.90 -5.77 -2.02
N THR A 275 -11.94 -6.66 -2.31
CA THR A 275 -11.77 -7.92 -1.57
C THR A 275 -11.34 -7.69 -0.14
N TYR A 276 -10.45 -6.72 0.08
CA TYR A 276 -10.01 -6.33 1.41
C TYR A 276 -11.18 -5.75 2.22
N LEU A 277 -11.97 -4.83 1.63
CA LEU A 277 -13.15 -4.27 2.26
C LEU A 277 -14.17 -5.34 2.66
N VAL A 278 -14.50 -6.27 1.76
CA VAL A 278 -15.43 -7.38 2.05
C VAL A 278 -14.92 -8.25 3.20
N ASN A 279 -13.67 -8.71 3.13
CA ASN A 279 -13.11 -9.55 4.17
C ASN A 279 -13.01 -8.83 5.51
N TRP A 280 -12.69 -7.52 5.50
CA TRP A 280 -12.62 -6.70 6.69
C TRP A 280 -14.01 -6.52 7.33
N LEU A 281 -15.03 -6.16 6.53
CA LEU A 281 -16.40 -5.98 7.01
C LEU A 281 -17.00 -7.29 7.55
N VAL A 282 -16.78 -8.40 6.85
CA VAL A 282 -17.25 -9.71 7.32
C VAL A 282 -16.62 -10.06 8.68
N THR A 283 -15.30 -9.89 8.82
CA THR A 283 -14.61 -10.13 10.09
C THR A 283 -15.14 -9.22 11.20
N ALA A 284 -15.33 -7.92 10.93
CA ALA A 284 -15.75 -6.96 11.94
C ALA A 284 -17.23 -7.09 12.36
N LEU A 285 -18.12 -7.44 11.43
CA LEU A 285 -19.57 -7.39 11.66
C LEU A 285 -20.18 -8.75 12.06
N TYR A 286 -19.55 -9.86 11.69
CA TYR A 286 -20.02 -11.22 12.03
C TYR A 286 -19.19 -11.89 13.12
N ASP A 287 -18.33 -11.13 13.81
CA ASP A 287 -17.44 -11.60 14.88
C ASP A 287 -16.63 -12.86 14.49
N ILE A 288 -16.26 -12.94 13.20
CA ILE A 288 -15.45 -14.05 12.70
C ILE A 288 -14.02 -13.81 13.14
N ARG A 289 -13.52 -14.69 14.01
CA ARG A 289 -12.12 -14.69 14.45
C ARG A 289 -11.18 -14.58 13.25
N ARG A 290 -10.14 -13.76 13.36
CA ARG A 290 -9.16 -13.53 12.28
C ARG A 290 -8.51 -14.83 11.78
N GLU A 291 -8.39 -15.83 12.66
CA GLU A 291 -7.85 -17.15 12.34
C GLU A 291 -8.82 -18.03 11.54
N ASP A 292 -10.13 -17.78 11.62
CA ASP A 292 -11.17 -18.56 10.94
C ASP A 292 -11.31 -18.14 9.47
N ARG A 293 -10.28 -18.49 8.70
CA ARG A 293 -10.21 -18.20 7.27
C ARG A 293 -11.28 -18.95 6.49
N ASP A 294 -11.61 -20.18 6.90
CA ASP A 294 -12.57 -21.02 6.18
C ASP A 294 -14.01 -20.57 6.44
N GLY A 295 -14.37 -20.18 7.67
CA GLY A 295 -15.66 -19.60 8.00
C GLY A 295 -15.90 -18.27 7.29
N ARG A 296 -14.92 -17.35 7.32
CA ARG A 296 -14.99 -16.09 6.54
C ARG A 296 -15.20 -16.36 5.06
N ARG A 297 -14.46 -17.31 4.49
CA ARG A 297 -14.55 -17.66 3.07
C ARG A 297 -15.90 -18.28 2.71
N ALA A 298 -16.44 -19.15 3.55
CA ALA A 298 -17.76 -19.73 3.35
C ALA A 298 -18.84 -18.64 3.30
N LEU A 299 -18.78 -17.68 4.22
CA LEU A 299 -19.74 -16.57 4.27
C LEU A 299 -19.63 -15.63 3.05
N VAL A 300 -18.41 -15.27 2.65
CA VAL A 300 -18.19 -14.46 1.43
C VAL A 300 -18.71 -15.18 0.18
N ARG A 301 -18.55 -16.51 0.11
CA ARG A 301 -19.09 -17.31 -1.00
C ARG A 301 -20.61 -17.35 -1.01
N ALA A 302 -21.25 -17.54 0.15
CA ALA A 302 -22.70 -17.50 0.26
C ALA A 302 -23.26 -16.16 -0.24
N PHE A 303 -22.63 -15.04 0.15
CA PHE A 303 -23.00 -13.71 -0.37
C PHE A 303 -22.75 -13.56 -1.87
N ALA A 304 -21.67 -14.14 -2.40
CA ALA A 304 -21.39 -14.16 -3.84
C ALA A 304 -22.44 -14.97 -4.63
N GLU A 305 -23.03 -15.99 -4.01
CA GLU A 305 -24.08 -16.85 -4.57
C GLU A 305 -25.49 -16.26 -4.41
N GLY A 306 -25.62 -15.09 -3.78
CA GLY A 306 -26.86 -14.33 -3.68
C GLY A 306 -27.55 -14.38 -2.32
N GLU A 307 -26.94 -15.03 -1.31
CA GLU A 307 -27.42 -14.91 0.06
C GLU A 307 -27.33 -13.45 0.53
N ARG A 308 -28.38 -12.95 1.17
CA ARG A 308 -28.42 -11.57 1.63
C ARG A 308 -27.71 -11.43 2.98
N PRO A 309 -26.72 -10.54 3.12
CA PRO A 309 -26.17 -10.20 4.43
C PRO A 309 -27.26 -9.66 5.36
N THR A 310 -27.41 -10.27 6.54
CA THR A 310 -28.39 -9.89 7.56
C THR A 310 -27.72 -9.57 8.90
N GLY A 311 -28.45 -8.91 9.82
CA GLY A 311 -27.94 -8.57 11.16
C GLY A 311 -26.97 -7.39 11.21
N ILE A 312 -26.78 -6.68 10.09
CA ILE A 312 -25.82 -5.58 9.95
C ILE A 312 -26.49 -4.34 9.33
N SER A 313 -25.76 -3.22 9.29
CA SER A 313 -26.28 -1.97 8.73
C SER A 313 -26.58 -2.10 7.23
N ARG A 314 -27.53 -1.29 6.74
CA ARG A 314 -28.02 -1.38 5.36
C ARG A 314 -26.91 -1.14 4.34
N GLU A 315 -26.04 -0.17 4.59
CA GLU A 315 -24.96 0.16 3.66
C GLU A 315 -23.91 -0.94 3.63
N ALA A 316 -23.54 -1.49 4.79
CA ALA A 316 -22.60 -2.61 4.88
C ALA A 316 -23.15 -3.84 4.14
N ALA A 317 -24.43 -4.18 4.32
CA ALA A 317 -25.07 -5.27 3.59
C ALA A 317 -25.06 -5.05 2.07
N ALA A 318 -25.33 -3.83 1.61
CA ALA A 318 -25.30 -3.50 0.19
C ALA A 318 -23.88 -3.61 -0.42
N ILE A 319 -22.86 -3.15 0.31
CA ILE A 319 -21.45 -3.26 -0.09
C ILE A 319 -21.03 -4.73 -0.18
N LEU A 320 -21.35 -5.52 0.85
CA LEU A 320 -21.03 -6.95 0.87
C LEU A 320 -21.67 -7.68 -0.30
N ALA A 321 -22.97 -7.48 -0.55
CA ALA A 321 -23.66 -8.10 -1.68
C ALA A 321 -23.05 -7.69 -3.03
N ARG A 322 -22.65 -6.43 -3.19
CA ARG A 322 -22.08 -5.89 -4.42
C ARG A 322 -20.69 -6.44 -4.73
N HIS A 323 -19.85 -6.59 -3.72
CA HIS A 323 -18.43 -6.94 -3.90
C HIS A 323 -18.09 -8.38 -3.54
N ALA A 324 -19.00 -9.14 -2.94
CA ALA A 324 -18.77 -10.55 -2.62
C ALA A 324 -18.33 -11.40 -3.83
N PRO A 325 -18.89 -11.25 -5.05
CA PRO A 325 -18.44 -12.04 -6.20
C PRO A 325 -16.96 -11.83 -6.55
N VAL A 326 -16.48 -10.58 -6.57
CA VAL A 326 -15.05 -10.31 -6.84
C VAL A 326 -14.18 -10.74 -5.65
N ALA A 327 -14.68 -10.58 -4.42
CA ALA A 327 -13.98 -11.00 -3.21
C ALA A 327 -13.80 -12.52 -3.15
N ALA A 328 -14.78 -13.31 -3.57
CA ALA A 328 -14.68 -14.76 -3.63
C ALA A 328 -13.56 -15.21 -4.59
N VAL A 329 -13.57 -14.70 -5.82
CA VAL A 329 -12.55 -15.00 -6.85
C VAL A 329 -11.15 -14.60 -6.40
N MET A 330 -11.00 -13.37 -5.90
CA MET A 330 -9.69 -12.87 -5.45
C MET A 330 -9.21 -13.58 -4.18
N SER A 331 -10.11 -13.94 -3.26
CA SER A 331 -9.72 -14.69 -2.05
C SER A 331 -9.24 -16.10 -2.41
N ASP A 332 -9.87 -16.75 -3.40
CA ASP A 332 -9.40 -18.04 -3.90
C ASP A 332 -8.04 -17.92 -4.61
N PHE A 333 -7.83 -16.89 -5.42
CA PHE A 333 -6.53 -16.57 -5.99
C PHE A 333 -5.47 -16.33 -4.91
N ASN A 334 -5.76 -15.48 -3.91
CA ASN A 334 -4.83 -15.17 -2.83
C ASN A 334 -4.46 -16.42 -2.03
N ARG A 335 -5.42 -17.31 -1.74
CA ARG A 335 -5.15 -18.57 -1.04
C ARG A 335 -4.32 -19.53 -1.88
N ALA A 336 -4.66 -19.72 -3.15
CA ALA A 336 -3.88 -20.56 -4.06
C ALA A 336 -2.45 -20.01 -4.24
N PHE A 337 -2.32 -18.69 -4.36
CA PHE A 337 -1.05 -17.99 -4.34
C PHE A 337 -0.30 -18.32 -3.05
N GLN A 338 -0.86 -18.00 -1.88
CA GLN A 338 -0.25 -18.18 -0.55
C GLN A 338 0.13 -19.63 -0.20
N ASP A 339 -0.72 -20.59 -0.48
CA ASP A 339 -0.58 -21.95 0.06
C ASP A 339 -0.01 -22.94 -0.97
N ARG A 340 -0.20 -22.69 -2.27
CA ARG A 340 0.14 -23.66 -3.32
C ARG A 340 1.30 -23.21 -4.20
N SER A 341 1.22 -22.03 -4.82
CA SER A 341 2.24 -21.60 -5.79
C SER A 341 2.27 -20.10 -6.06
N ARG A 342 3.47 -19.51 -6.05
CA ARG A 342 3.71 -18.12 -6.52
C ARG A 342 3.42 -17.91 -8.01
N ARG A 343 3.28 -19.00 -8.78
CA ARG A 343 2.92 -18.97 -10.20
C ARG A 343 1.43 -19.12 -10.45
N THR A 344 0.61 -19.10 -9.39
CA THR A 344 -0.85 -19.10 -9.54
C THR A 344 -1.24 -17.94 -10.48
N PRO A 345 -1.96 -18.20 -11.59
CA PRO A 345 -2.28 -17.15 -12.55
C PRO A 345 -3.32 -16.20 -11.99
N TYR A 346 -3.15 -14.90 -12.23
CA TYR A 346 -4.16 -13.91 -11.91
C TYR A 346 -5.47 -14.19 -12.67
N PRO A 347 -6.63 -14.25 -11.98
CA PRO A 347 -7.91 -14.70 -12.53
C PRO A 347 -8.60 -13.59 -13.37
N LEU A 348 -7.87 -13.01 -14.31
CA LEU A 348 -8.34 -11.89 -15.15
C LEU A 348 -9.63 -12.22 -15.92
N GLU A 349 -9.72 -13.43 -16.49
CA GLU A 349 -10.89 -13.83 -17.27
C GLU A 349 -12.15 -14.00 -16.40
N GLU A 350 -12.00 -14.53 -15.19
CA GLU A 350 -13.10 -14.61 -14.22
C GLU A 350 -13.55 -13.21 -13.80
N ILE A 351 -12.61 -12.32 -13.50
CA ILE A 351 -12.89 -10.93 -13.14
C ILE A 351 -13.61 -10.20 -14.29
N ARG A 352 -13.20 -10.41 -15.54
CA ARG A 352 -13.87 -9.84 -16.72
C ARG A 352 -15.31 -10.32 -16.85
N ARG A 353 -15.59 -11.61 -16.61
CA ARG A 353 -16.96 -12.14 -16.62
C ARG A 353 -17.85 -11.49 -15.56
N LEU A 354 -17.31 -11.21 -14.37
CA LEU A 354 -18.02 -10.49 -13.32
C LEU A 354 -18.28 -9.01 -13.68
N GLY A 355 -17.38 -8.37 -14.42
CA GLY A 355 -17.56 -7.00 -14.91
C GLY A 355 -18.59 -6.91 -16.05
N GLY A 356 -18.66 -7.93 -16.92
CA GLY A 356 -19.56 -7.98 -18.07
C GLY A 356 -21.04 -8.22 -17.73
N THR A 357 -21.36 -8.69 -16.52
CA THR A 357 -22.75 -8.93 -16.07
C THR A 357 -23.44 -7.69 -15.47
N THR A 358 -22.75 -6.54 -15.40
CA THR A 358 -23.33 -5.26 -14.93
C THR A 358 -23.57 -4.24 -16.05
N GLY A 359 -23.47 -4.66 -17.31
CA GLY A 359 -23.85 -3.87 -18.49
C GLY A 359 -24.81 -4.64 -19.39
N GLY A 360 -26.11 -4.48 -19.15
CA GLY A 360 -27.19 -4.89 -20.04
C GLY A 360 -28.24 -3.76 -20.10
N PRO A 361 -28.91 -3.59 -21.25
CA PRO A 361 -29.34 -2.32 -21.84
C PRO A 361 -30.24 -1.43 -20.99
#